data_AF-A0AAD8ET91-F1
#
_entry.id   AF-A0AAD8ET91-F1
#
_cell.length_a   1.000
_cell.length_b   1.000
_cell.length_c   1.000
_cell.angle_alpha   90.00
_cell.angle_beta   90.00
_cell.angle_gamma   90.00
#
_symmetry.space_group_name_H-M   'P 1'
#
loop_
_entity.id
_entity.type
_entity.pdbx_description
1 polymer ?
#
loop_
_entity_poly.entity_id
_entity_poly.type
_entity_poly.pdbx_seq_one_letter_code
_entity_poly.pdbx_strand_id
1 'polypeptide(L)'
;MRRRFPKGDILSAVGIRREESAYRARMSAWKKDERLTRKFGVGHTWNPILGWRRQDVNDYVRSRGDVLHEAYRIYGTTRVSCAFCVLASEHDLRASSNCADNQAIYRELVDLEATSTFSFQSNRWLGDLAPDLLDASLRARLQEAKERAVRRVSAEARLPEHLLFVKGWPTVMPTAEEGQLIAEVRRECCFRGWSTGETHGSRQRAGAVSGTDRGGSG
;
A
#
# COMPACT_ATOMS: atom_id res chain seq x y z
N MET A 1 -21.03 13.18 1.44
CA MET A 1 -21.39 14.59 1.14
C MET A 1 -22.68 14.77 0.33
N ARG A 2 -22.95 13.98 -0.73
CA ARG A 2 -24.14 14.19 -1.59
C ARG A 2 -25.50 14.05 -0.89
N ARG A 3 -25.61 13.11 0.06
CA ARG A 3 -26.81 12.94 0.90
C ARG A 3 -26.92 13.96 2.03
N ARG A 4 -25.81 14.56 2.49
CA ARG A 4 -25.78 15.38 3.72
C ARG A 4 -26.12 16.86 3.48
N PHE A 5 -25.82 17.38 2.28
CA PHE A 5 -26.12 18.77 1.90
C PHE A 5 -26.79 18.78 0.52
N PRO A 6 -28.12 18.61 0.43
CA PRO A 6 -28.80 18.38 -0.86
C PRO A 6 -28.98 19.66 -1.72
N LYS A 7 -28.88 20.84 -1.12
CA LYS A 7 -29.04 22.15 -1.76
C LYS A 7 -27.92 23.09 -1.33
N GLY A 8 -27.65 24.10 -2.15
CA GLY A 8 -26.68 25.17 -1.86
C GLY A 8 -25.28 24.87 -2.41
N ASP A 9 -24.47 25.91 -2.45
CA ASP A 9 -23.09 25.83 -2.92
C ASP A 9 -22.21 25.09 -1.92
N ILE A 10 -21.23 24.33 -2.44
CA ILE A 10 -20.34 23.50 -1.64
C ILE A 10 -18.91 23.94 -1.87
N LEU A 11 -18.26 24.34 -0.78
CA LEU A 11 -16.84 24.62 -0.76
C LEU A 11 -16.08 23.49 -0.05
N SER A 12 -15.14 22.85 -0.76
CA SER A 12 -14.20 21.89 -0.19
C SER A 12 -12.82 22.55 -0.06
N ALA A 13 -12.43 22.87 1.18
CA ALA A 13 -11.08 23.32 1.48
C ALA A 13 -10.12 22.13 1.59
N VAL A 14 -9.00 22.17 0.88
CA VAL A 14 -8.02 21.07 0.81
C VAL A 14 -6.62 21.60 1.10
N GLY A 15 -5.95 21.02 2.09
CA GLY A 15 -4.61 21.41 2.53
C GLY A 15 -3.48 20.86 1.66
N ILE A 16 -3.57 21.00 0.33
CA ILE A 16 -2.47 20.62 -0.58
C ILE A 16 -1.49 21.78 -0.80
N ARG A 17 -0.23 21.45 -1.11
CA ARG A 17 0.84 22.42 -1.38
C ARG A 17 1.53 22.13 -2.71
N ARG A 18 2.08 23.17 -3.35
CA ARG A 18 2.85 23.03 -4.60
C ARG A 18 4.10 22.14 -4.42
N GLU A 19 4.74 22.21 -3.26
CA GLU A 19 5.98 21.45 -2.93
C GLU A 19 5.77 19.93 -2.94
N GLU A 20 4.54 19.44 -2.84
CA GLU A 20 4.29 18.01 -2.64
C GLU A 20 4.41 17.14 -3.89
N SER A 21 4.18 17.70 -5.09
CA SER A 21 4.41 17.01 -6.36
C SER A 21 4.33 17.95 -7.57
N ALA A 22 4.92 17.55 -8.71
CA ALA A 22 4.84 18.31 -9.96
C ALA A 22 3.39 18.54 -10.44
N TYR A 23 2.49 17.58 -10.17
CA TYR A 23 1.06 17.74 -10.47
C TYR A 23 0.41 18.80 -9.59
N ARG A 24 0.68 18.77 -8.27
CA ARG A 24 0.17 19.77 -7.31
C ARG A 24 0.76 21.16 -7.57
N ALA A 25 2.00 21.23 -8.03
CA ALA A 25 2.65 22.47 -8.42
C ALA A 25 1.91 23.24 -9.52
N ARG A 26 1.13 22.56 -10.36
CA ARG A 26 0.34 23.17 -11.45
C ARG A 26 -1.12 23.45 -11.07
N MET A 27 -1.56 23.08 -9.88
CA MET A 27 -2.94 23.32 -9.46
C MET A 27 -3.23 24.80 -9.26
N SER A 28 -4.51 25.16 -9.41
CA SER A 28 -5.01 26.48 -9.06
C SER A 28 -5.38 26.55 -7.57
N ALA A 29 -5.29 27.74 -6.98
CA ALA A 29 -5.75 27.97 -5.62
C ALA A 29 -7.27 27.77 -5.50
N TRP A 30 -8.00 28.06 -6.57
CA TRP A 30 -9.45 27.92 -6.66
C TRP A 30 -9.83 27.24 -7.98
N LYS A 31 -10.80 26.32 -7.93
CA LYS A 31 -11.43 25.79 -9.14
C LYS A 31 -12.87 25.38 -8.88
N LYS A 32 -13.70 25.49 -9.92
CA LYS A 32 -14.99 24.79 -9.96
C LYS A 32 -14.72 23.28 -10.01
N ASP A 33 -15.44 22.53 -9.21
CA ASP A 33 -15.35 21.07 -9.16
C ASP A 33 -16.68 20.47 -9.59
N GLU A 34 -16.68 19.83 -10.76
CA GLU A 34 -17.85 19.16 -11.33
C GLU A 34 -18.31 17.98 -10.47
N ARG A 35 -17.41 17.31 -9.74
CA ARG A 35 -17.77 16.21 -8.84
C ARG A 35 -18.58 16.71 -7.64
N LEU A 36 -18.36 17.96 -7.24
CA LEU A 36 -19.07 18.62 -6.15
C LEU A 36 -20.31 19.40 -6.65
N THR A 37 -20.30 19.84 -7.91
CA THR A 37 -21.40 20.58 -8.57
C THR A 37 -22.64 19.70 -8.74
N ARG A 38 -23.82 20.30 -8.57
CA ARG A 38 -25.12 19.61 -8.60
C ARG A 38 -26.20 20.49 -9.22
N LYS A 39 -27.41 19.92 -9.36
CA LYS A 39 -28.59 20.58 -9.93
C LYS A 39 -28.96 21.91 -9.23
N PHE A 40 -28.75 22.00 -7.91
CA PHE A 40 -29.12 23.17 -7.09
C PHE A 40 -27.94 23.68 -6.25
N GLY A 41 -26.75 23.75 -6.85
CA GLY A 41 -25.56 24.30 -6.20
C GLY A 41 -24.28 24.05 -6.97
N VAL A 42 -23.35 25.00 -6.90
CA VAL A 42 -22.04 24.90 -7.51
C VAL A 42 -21.03 24.36 -6.51
N GLY A 43 -20.21 23.43 -6.98
CA GLY A 43 -19.11 22.86 -6.19
C GLY A 43 -17.81 23.57 -6.49
N HIS A 44 -17.07 23.91 -5.44
CA HIS A 44 -15.75 24.52 -5.53
C HIS A 44 -14.73 23.77 -4.69
N THR A 45 -13.52 23.65 -5.22
CA THR A 45 -12.34 23.23 -4.46
C THR A 45 -11.45 24.44 -4.24
N TRP A 46 -11.04 24.63 -2.99
CA TRP A 46 -10.14 25.69 -2.57
C TRP A 46 -8.90 25.11 -1.88
N ASN A 47 -7.73 25.55 -2.31
CA ASN A 47 -6.43 25.12 -1.81
C ASN A 47 -5.75 26.31 -1.10
N PRO A 48 -6.11 26.60 0.17
CA PRO A 48 -5.73 27.84 0.85
C PRO A 48 -4.23 27.96 1.09
N ILE A 49 -3.55 26.84 1.35
CA ILE A 49 -2.12 26.80 1.65
C ILE A 49 -1.27 26.39 0.44
N LEU A 50 -1.82 26.52 -0.78
CA LEU A 50 -1.16 26.01 -1.97
C LEU A 50 0.27 26.54 -2.16
N GLY A 51 0.50 27.82 -1.83
CA GLY A 51 1.81 28.46 -1.92
C GLY A 51 2.76 28.21 -0.73
N TRP A 52 2.30 27.54 0.32
CA TRP A 52 3.09 27.35 1.53
C TRP A 52 4.13 26.23 1.35
N ARG A 53 5.30 26.43 1.94
CA ARG A 53 6.31 25.38 2.13
C ARG A 53 5.96 24.55 3.36
N ARG A 54 6.62 23.40 3.50
CA ARG A 54 6.56 22.58 4.73
C ARG A 54 6.95 23.35 5.98
N GLN A 55 8.00 24.16 5.87
CA GLN A 55 8.48 24.91 7.02
C GLN A 55 7.45 25.95 7.48
N ASP A 56 6.80 26.65 6.55
CA ASP A 56 5.73 27.61 6.85
C ASP A 56 4.57 26.95 7.60
N VAL A 57 4.16 25.74 7.20
CA VAL A 57 3.11 24.98 7.91
C VAL A 57 3.57 24.61 9.32
N ASN A 58 4.79 24.08 9.46
CA ASN A 58 5.32 23.68 10.75
C ASN A 58 5.45 24.87 11.72
N ASP A 59 5.92 26.00 11.22
CA ASP A 59 6.10 27.22 12.02
C ASP A 59 4.76 27.86 12.38
N TYR A 60 3.78 27.81 11.48
CA TYR A 60 2.42 28.22 11.80
C TYR A 60 1.82 27.38 12.94
N VAL A 61 1.91 26.04 12.85
CA VAL A 61 1.43 25.14 13.92
C VAL A 61 2.11 25.47 15.26
N ARG A 62 3.44 25.66 15.25
CA ARG A 62 4.20 26.05 16.45
C ARG A 62 3.77 27.40 17.00
N SER A 63 3.55 28.40 16.14
CA SER A 63 3.13 29.75 16.55
C SER A 63 1.76 29.77 17.24
N ARG A 64 0.92 28.78 16.93
CA ARG A 64 -0.40 28.58 17.55
C ARG A 64 -0.35 27.82 18.87
N GLY A 65 0.83 27.29 19.25
CA GLY A 65 0.98 26.40 20.40
C GLY A 65 0.47 24.97 20.15
N ASP A 66 0.13 24.64 18.91
CA ASP A 66 -0.36 23.31 18.53
C ASP A 66 0.80 22.31 18.40
N VAL A 67 0.47 21.03 18.56
CA VAL A 67 1.45 19.93 18.50
C VAL A 67 1.35 19.21 17.16
N LEU A 68 2.48 19.12 16.45
CA LEU A 68 2.60 18.27 15.26
C LEU A 68 2.41 16.78 15.62
N HIS A 69 1.84 16.03 14.68
CA HIS A 69 1.64 14.59 14.81
C HIS A 69 2.93 13.88 15.25
N GLU A 70 2.81 12.86 16.10
CA GLU A 70 3.93 12.10 16.67
C GLU A 70 4.89 11.54 15.60
N ALA A 71 4.36 11.12 14.45
CA ALA A 71 5.14 10.70 13.31
C ALA A 71 6.18 11.74 12.84
N TYR A 72 5.88 13.04 12.91
CA TYR A 72 6.87 14.09 12.63
C TYR A 72 7.83 14.31 13.80
N ARG A 73 7.31 14.23 15.03
CA ARG A 73 7.99 14.74 16.23
C ARG A 73 8.86 13.71 16.95
N ILE A 74 8.41 12.46 16.96
CA ILE A 74 9.03 11.32 17.65
C ILE A 74 9.82 10.48 16.64
N TYR A 75 9.18 10.12 15.52
CA TYR A 75 9.77 9.21 14.52
C TYR A 75 10.49 9.96 13.39
N GLY A 76 10.29 11.27 13.26
CA GLY A 76 11.00 12.10 12.29
C GLY A 76 10.56 11.93 10.84
N THR A 77 9.43 11.28 10.57
CA THR A 77 8.93 11.11 9.19
C THR A 77 8.74 12.45 8.49
N THR A 78 8.98 12.49 7.18
CA THR A 78 8.78 13.69 6.35
C THR A 78 7.33 13.88 5.91
N ARG A 79 6.52 12.82 6.04
CA ARG A 79 5.09 12.76 5.69
C ARG A 79 4.40 11.69 6.54
N VAL A 80 3.16 11.96 6.93
CA VAL A 80 2.29 10.97 7.58
C VAL A 80 1.38 10.32 6.54
N SER A 81 1.43 8.99 6.46
CA SER A 81 0.61 8.17 5.58
C SER A 81 0.37 6.80 6.24
N CYS A 82 0.09 5.76 5.46
CA CYS A 82 0.13 4.38 5.96
C CYS A 82 1.49 4.06 6.59
N ALA A 83 1.51 3.15 7.57
CA ALA A 83 2.72 2.73 8.28
C ALA A 83 3.87 2.38 7.32
N PHE A 84 3.62 1.53 6.32
CA PHE A 84 4.58 1.26 5.24
C PHE A 84 3.92 1.59 3.91
N CYS A 85 4.08 2.83 3.44
CA CYS A 85 3.57 3.25 2.15
C CYS A 85 4.55 2.87 1.04
N VAL A 86 4.08 2.22 -0.03
CA VAL A 86 4.91 1.90 -1.21
C VAL A 86 5.53 3.14 -1.87
N LEU A 87 4.93 4.31 -1.67
CA LEU A 87 5.42 5.61 -2.16
C LEU A 87 6.29 6.37 -1.15
N ALA A 88 6.64 5.76 -0.01
CA ALA A 88 7.49 6.38 1.01
C ALA A 88 8.97 6.34 0.61
N SER A 89 9.72 7.32 1.13
CA SER A 89 11.18 7.31 1.04
C SER A 89 11.77 6.24 1.96
N GLU A 90 13.04 5.87 1.75
CA GLU A 90 13.73 4.96 2.68
C GLU A 90 13.70 5.47 4.12
N HIS A 91 13.96 6.78 4.25
CA HIS A 91 13.98 7.47 5.52
C HIS A 91 12.67 7.30 6.27
N ASP A 92 11.53 7.51 5.59
CA ASP A 92 10.21 7.37 6.21
C ASP A 92 9.87 5.92 6.57
N LEU A 93 10.32 4.95 5.76
CA LEU A 93 10.13 3.53 6.05
C LEU A 93 10.93 3.09 7.28
N ARG A 94 12.19 3.55 7.42
CA ARG A 94 13.03 3.32 8.61
C ARG A 94 12.45 3.98 9.85
N ALA A 95 11.99 5.23 9.72
CA ALA A 95 11.30 5.93 10.79
C ALA A 95 10.05 5.16 11.26
N SER A 96 9.30 4.58 10.31
CA SER A 96 8.12 3.78 10.62
C SER A 96 8.45 2.45 11.30
N SER A 97 9.54 1.77 10.91
CA SER A 97 9.98 0.53 11.58
C SER A 97 10.43 0.74 13.03
N ASN A 98 10.84 1.96 13.38
CA ASN A 98 11.20 2.31 14.76
C ASN A 98 9.98 2.45 15.69
N CYS A 99 8.76 2.57 15.13
CA CYS A 99 7.53 2.54 15.91
C CYS A 99 7.17 1.10 16.27
N ALA A 100 7.12 0.78 17.57
CA ALA A 100 6.81 -0.56 18.06
C ALA A 100 5.47 -1.11 17.53
N ASP A 101 4.44 -0.26 17.46
CA ASP A 101 3.11 -0.63 16.98
C ASP A 101 3.11 -1.03 15.50
N ASN A 102 4.07 -0.52 14.72
CA ASN A 102 4.19 -0.85 13.30
C ASN A 102 4.99 -2.14 13.05
N GLN A 103 5.72 -2.68 14.03
CA GLN A 103 6.61 -3.82 13.81
C GLN A 103 5.86 -5.11 13.44
N ALA A 104 4.64 -5.29 13.93
CA ALA A 104 3.80 -6.42 13.51
C ALA A 104 3.49 -6.35 12.01
N ILE A 105 3.07 -5.17 11.54
CA ILE A 105 2.78 -4.90 10.13
C ILE A 105 4.04 -5.05 9.28
N TYR A 106 5.20 -4.61 9.80
CA TYR A 106 6.49 -4.80 9.12
C TYR A 106 6.75 -6.28 8.82
N ARG A 107 6.62 -7.15 9.83
CA ARG A 107 6.82 -8.59 9.68
C ARG A 107 5.83 -9.21 8.70
N GLU A 108 4.56 -8.83 8.75
CA GLU A 108 3.54 -9.31 7.80
C GLU A 108 3.86 -8.90 6.37
N LEU A 109 4.30 -7.66 6.14
CA LEU A 109 4.68 -7.21 4.80
C LEU A 109 5.93 -7.91 4.29
N VAL A 110 6.93 -8.15 5.14
CA VAL A 110 8.12 -8.93 4.78
C VAL A 110 7.77 -10.40 4.53
N ASP A 111 6.81 -10.97 5.26
CA ASP A 111 6.29 -12.31 5.00
C ASP A 111 5.59 -12.40 3.63
N LEU A 112 4.85 -11.35 3.25
CA LEU A 112 4.30 -11.22 1.90
C LEU A 112 5.38 -11.09 0.83
N GLU A 113 6.49 -10.38 1.09
CA GLU A 113 7.63 -10.35 0.17
C GLU A 113 8.24 -11.75 -0.01
N ALA A 114 8.43 -12.47 1.11
CA ALA A 114 8.98 -13.82 1.09
C ALA A 114 8.08 -14.81 0.35
N THR A 115 6.77 -14.71 0.56
CA THR A 115 5.77 -15.60 -0.06
C THR A 115 5.56 -15.27 -1.53
N SER A 116 5.45 -13.99 -1.88
CA SER A 116 5.16 -13.55 -3.24
C SER A 116 6.39 -13.57 -4.14
N THR A 117 7.60 -13.54 -3.57
CA THR A 117 8.88 -13.34 -4.28
C THR A 117 8.94 -12.00 -5.04
N PHE A 118 8.06 -11.05 -4.71
CA PHE A 118 8.09 -9.68 -5.22
C PHE A 118 8.55 -8.75 -4.11
N SER A 119 9.42 -7.81 -4.48
CA SER A 119 9.89 -6.77 -3.57
C SER A 119 8.80 -5.73 -3.33
N PHE A 120 8.81 -5.15 -2.13
CA PHE A 120 7.86 -4.13 -1.70
C PHE A 120 7.93 -2.88 -2.58
N GLN A 121 9.13 -2.46 -2.97
CA GLN A 121 9.37 -1.43 -3.97
C GLN A 121 10.16 -2.03 -5.14
N SER A 122 10.02 -1.47 -6.34
CA SER A 122 10.67 -2.01 -7.56
C SER A 122 12.19 -2.12 -7.45
N ASN A 123 12.81 -1.33 -6.58
CA ASN A 123 14.25 -1.30 -6.37
C ASN A 123 14.68 -1.70 -4.94
N ARG A 124 13.76 -2.12 -4.07
CA ARG A 124 14.06 -2.35 -2.66
C ARG A 124 13.13 -3.38 -2.02
N TRP A 125 13.74 -4.25 -1.22
CA TRP A 125 13.04 -5.14 -0.29
C TRP A 125 12.84 -4.45 1.05
N LEU A 126 11.64 -4.51 1.59
CA LEU A 126 11.31 -3.93 2.90
C LEU A 126 12.09 -4.63 4.02
N GLY A 127 12.29 -5.94 3.89
CA GLY A 127 13.06 -6.75 4.84
C GLY A 127 14.53 -6.32 5.04
N ASP A 128 15.10 -5.55 4.11
CA ASP A 128 16.48 -5.05 4.22
C ASP A 128 16.60 -3.79 5.10
N LEU A 129 15.48 -3.15 5.44
CA LEU A 129 15.51 -1.91 6.24
C LEU A 129 15.75 -2.16 7.73
N ALA A 130 15.15 -3.21 8.29
CA ALA A 130 15.24 -3.53 9.70
C ALA A 130 15.31 -5.06 9.89
N PRO A 131 16.42 -5.71 9.46
CA PRO A 131 16.59 -7.15 9.56
C PRO A 131 16.55 -7.65 11.02
N ASP A 132 16.87 -6.78 11.98
CA ASP A 132 16.84 -7.07 13.41
C ASP A 132 15.43 -7.34 13.95
N LEU A 133 14.39 -6.87 13.24
CA LEU A 133 12.99 -7.13 13.59
C LEU A 133 12.48 -8.49 13.11
N LEU A 134 13.27 -9.19 12.30
CA LEU A 134 12.92 -10.45 11.64
C LEU A 134 13.54 -11.64 12.37
N ASP A 135 12.73 -12.67 12.62
CA ASP A 135 13.25 -13.94 13.12
C ASP A 135 14.14 -14.65 12.07
N ALA A 136 14.88 -15.68 12.51
CA ALA A 136 15.79 -16.40 11.64
C ALA A 136 15.08 -17.13 10.48
N SER A 137 13.84 -17.58 10.68
CA SER A 137 13.06 -18.29 9.67
C SER A 137 12.63 -17.35 8.55
N LEU A 138 12.06 -16.19 8.89
CA LEU A 138 11.64 -15.18 7.94
C LEU A 138 12.83 -14.58 7.19
N ARG A 139 13.99 -14.39 7.84
CA ARG A 139 15.22 -13.98 7.14
C ARG A 139 15.68 -15.00 6.11
N ALA A 140 15.63 -16.30 6.43
CA ALA A 140 16.00 -17.35 5.49
C ALA A 140 15.03 -17.41 4.29
N ARG A 141 13.71 -17.34 4.55
CA ARG A 141 12.69 -17.31 3.49
C ARG A 141 12.79 -16.08 2.60
N LEU A 142 13.11 -14.92 3.18
CA LEU A 142 13.33 -13.69 2.41
C LEU A 142 14.55 -13.82 1.49
N GLN A 143 15.64 -14.42 1.96
CA GLN A 143 16.82 -14.66 1.13
C GLN A 143 16.51 -15.61 -0.03
N GLU A 144 15.79 -16.71 0.23
CA GLU A 144 15.33 -17.61 -0.82
C GLU A 144 14.40 -16.89 -1.82
N ALA A 145 13.50 -16.04 -1.34
CA ALA A 145 12.60 -15.27 -2.18
C ALA A 145 13.34 -14.31 -3.12
N LYS A 146 14.45 -13.71 -2.66
CA LYS A 146 15.32 -12.88 -3.50
C LYS A 146 15.98 -13.68 -4.61
N GLU A 147 16.48 -14.88 -4.31
CA GLU A 147 17.07 -15.77 -5.32
C GLU A 147 16.04 -16.20 -6.35
N ARG A 148 14.82 -16.55 -5.90
CA ARG A 148 13.69 -16.86 -6.78
C ARG A 148 13.29 -15.66 -7.64
N ALA A 149 13.30 -14.45 -7.08
CA ALA A 149 13.02 -13.23 -7.82
C ALA A 149 14.04 -13.00 -8.95
N VAL A 150 15.33 -13.23 -8.70
CA VAL A 150 16.38 -13.15 -9.73
C VAL A 150 16.15 -14.18 -10.84
N ARG A 151 15.82 -15.43 -10.47
CA ARG A 151 15.51 -16.50 -11.46
C ARG A 151 14.29 -16.15 -12.30
N ARG A 152 13.24 -15.60 -11.69
CA ARG A 152 12.06 -15.10 -12.42
C ARG A 152 12.46 -14.03 -13.43
N VAL A 153 13.24 -13.02 -13.01
CA VAL A 153 13.68 -11.95 -13.89
C VAL A 153 14.50 -12.50 -15.07
N SER A 154 15.41 -13.46 -14.83
CA SER A 154 16.15 -14.10 -15.92
C SER A 154 15.26 -14.93 -16.85
N ALA A 155 14.23 -15.60 -16.31
CA ALA A 155 13.28 -16.37 -17.12
C ALA A 155 12.40 -15.45 -17.98
N GLU A 156 11.86 -14.37 -17.40
CA GLU A 156 11.03 -13.39 -18.09
C GLU A 156 11.82 -12.61 -19.16
N ALA A 157 13.13 -12.40 -18.98
CA ALA A 157 14.00 -11.79 -19.97
C ALA A 157 14.13 -12.59 -21.28
N ARG A 158 13.74 -13.88 -21.29
CA ARG A 158 13.71 -14.71 -22.50
C ARG A 158 12.51 -14.41 -23.39
N LEU A 159 11.47 -13.73 -22.87
CA LEU A 159 10.27 -13.42 -23.64
C LEU A 159 10.53 -12.26 -24.62
N PRO A 160 10.22 -12.42 -25.91
CA PRO A 160 10.22 -11.32 -26.89
C PRO A 160 9.39 -10.11 -26.45
N GLU A 161 9.85 -8.90 -26.77
CA GLU A 161 9.20 -7.64 -26.37
C GLU A 161 7.73 -7.54 -26.78
N HIS A 162 7.38 -8.07 -27.96
CA HIS A 162 6.02 -8.01 -28.49
C HIS A 162 5.03 -8.91 -27.73
N LEU A 163 5.52 -9.84 -26.89
CA LEU A 163 4.71 -10.67 -26.00
C LEU A 163 4.54 -10.04 -24.62
N LEU A 164 5.35 -9.04 -24.28
CA LEU A 164 5.25 -8.32 -23.01
C LEU A 164 3.97 -7.49 -22.96
N PHE A 165 3.51 -7.24 -21.73
CA PHE A 165 2.27 -6.49 -21.52
C PHE A 165 2.42 -5.04 -21.97
N VAL A 166 1.57 -4.63 -22.90
CA VAL A 166 1.43 -3.24 -23.38
C VAL A 166 -0.03 -2.81 -23.33
N LYS A 167 -0.29 -1.50 -23.40
CA LYS A 167 -1.67 -1.00 -23.45
C LYS A 167 -2.35 -1.49 -24.74
N GLY A 168 -3.49 -2.17 -24.61
CA GLY A 168 -4.18 -2.78 -25.75
C GLY A 168 -3.74 -4.22 -26.07
N TRP A 169 -3.02 -4.87 -25.13
CA TRP A 169 -2.63 -6.27 -25.23
C TRP A 169 -3.86 -7.22 -25.23
N PRO A 170 -3.82 -8.32 -26.01
CA PRO A 170 -2.75 -8.76 -26.90
C PRO A 170 -2.73 -8.01 -28.24
N THR A 171 -1.55 -7.58 -28.69
CA THR A 171 -1.34 -6.87 -29.97
C THR A 171 -1.20 -7.83 -31.17
N VAL A 172 -0.77 -9.05 -30.91
CA VAL A 172 -0.64 -10.14 -31.89
C VAL A 172 -0.95 -11.46 -31.20
N MET A 173 -1.48 -12.42 -31.95
CA MET A 173 -1.67 -13.78 -31.44
C MET A 173 -0.31 -14.50 -31.45
N PRO A 174 0.18 -15.04 -30.32
CA PRO A 174 1.43 -15.79 -30.29
C PRO A 174 1.39 -17.01 -31.20
N THR A 175 2.53 -17.31 -31.82
CA THR A 175 2.74 -18.56 -32.55
C THR A 175 2.77 -19.76 -31.60
N ALA A 176 2.70 -20.98 -32.15
CA ALA A 176 2.78 -22.19 -31.34
C ALA A 176 4.11 -22.30 -30.57
N GLU A 177 5.22 -21.87 -31.17
CA GLU A 177 6.56 -21.86 -30.55
C GLU A 177 6.63 -20.84 -29.40
N GLU A 178 6.12 -19.63 -29.61
CA GLU A 178 6.03 -18.60 -28.57
C GLU A 178 5.11 -19.03 -27.43
N GLY A 179 4.02 -19.74 -27.73
CA GLY A 179 3.16 -20.36 -26.72
C GLY A 179 3.90 -21.38 -25.86
N GLN A 180 4.78 -22.20 -26.46
CA GLN A 180 5.63 -23.13 -25.72
C GLN A 180 6.65 -22.40 -24.83
N LEU A 181 7.28 -21.34 -25.35
CA LEU A 181 8.22 -20.50 -24.60
C LEU A 181 7.53 -19.83 -23.40
N ILE A 182 6.34 -19.24 -23.59
CA ILE A 182 5.55 -18.67 -22.49
C ILE A 182 5.26 -19.74 -21.44
N ALA A 183 4.83 -20.93 -21.85
CA ALA A 183 4.54 -22.01 -20.91
C ALA A 183 5.79 -22.45 -20.14
N GLU A 184 6.96 -22.50 -20.78
CA GLU A 184 8.24 -22.82 -20.15
C GLU A 184 8.65 -21.77 -19.11
N VAL A 185 8.65 -20.48 -19.50
CA VAL A 185 8.96 -19.37 -18.60
C VAL A 185 8.01 -19.38 -17.40
N ARG A 186 6.70 -19.59 -17.63
CA ARG A 186 5.72 -19.67 -16.54
C ARG A 186 5.94 -20.86 -15.61
N ARG A 187 6.38 -22.01 -16.13
CA ARG A 187 6.74 -23.17 -15.29
C ARG A 187 7.97 -22.88 -14.43
N GLU A 188 8.96 -22.18 -14.97
CA GLU A 188 10.16 -21.80 -14.23
C GLU A 188 9.85 -20.77 -13.13
N CYS A 189 9.05 -19.74 -13.44
CA CYS A 189 8.60 -18.75 -12.47
C CYS A 189 7.70 -19.36 -11.38
N CYS A 190 6.92 -20.39 -11.73
CA CYS A 190 5.99 -21.07 -10.83
C CYS A 190 6.59 -22.33 -10.18
N PHE A 191 7.89 -22.61 -10.37
CA PHE A 191 8.49 -23.84 -9.88
C PHE A 191 8.35 -23.91 -8.35
N ARG A 192 7.71 -25.00 -7.93
CA ARG A 192 6.86 -25.12 -6.74
C ARG A 192 7.64 -24.99 -5.43
N GLY A 193 7.35 -23.92 -4.70
CA GLY A 193 7.45 -23.86 -3.23
C GLY A 193 6.09 -23.63 -2.55
N TRP A 194 4.97 -23.77 -3.28
CA TRP A 194 3.66 -23.81 -2.65
C TRP A 194 3.45 -25.24 -2.14
N SER A 195 3.99 -25.54 -0.96
CA SER A 195 3.53 -26.67 -0.17
C SER A 195 2.07 -26.41 0.19
N THR A 196 1.15 -26.89 -0.63
CA THR A 196 -0.19 -27.26 -0.18
C THR A 196 0.00 -28.35 0.88
N GLY A 197 0.13 -27.93 2.14
CA GLY A 197 0.56 -28.81 3.21
C GLY A 197 0.56 -28.20 4.61
N GLU A 198 -0.24 -27.17 4.86
CA GLU A 198 -0.73 -26.89 6.21
C GLU A 198 -2.25 -26.83 6.15
N THR A 199 -2.85 -27.98 6.44
CA THR A 199 -4.20 -28.09 6.94
C THR A 199 -4.33 -27.21 8.18
N HIS A 200 -4.73 -25.96 7.98
CA HIS A 200 -5.24 -25.12 9.06
C HIS A 200 -6.45 -25.86 9.61
N GLY A 201 -6.23 -26.53 10.74
CA GLY A 201 -7.23 -27.31 11.45
C GLY A 201 -8.49 -26.48 11.61
N SER A 202 -9.55 -26.95 10.96
CA SER A 202 -10.91 -26.53 11.20
C SER A 202 -11.21 -26.72 12.68
N ARG A 203 -11.03 -25.67 13.49
CA ARG A 203 -11.76 -25.55 14.76
C ARG A 203 -13.22 -25.38 14.41
N GLN A 204 -13.88 -26.52 14.31
CA GLN A 204 -15.32 -26.66 14.26
C GLN A 204 -15.94 -25.78 15.34
N ARG A 205 -16.88 -24.95 14.90
CA ARG A 205 -17.92 -24.39 15.76
C ARG A 205 -18.70 -25.56 16.34
N ALA A 206 -18.48 -25.90 17.60
CA ALA A 206 -19.43 -26.66 18.38
C ALA A 206 -20.44 -25.67 18.97
N GLY A 207 -21.57 -25.51 18.28
CA GLY A 207 -22.79 -25.05 18.93
C GLY A 207 -23.32 -26.18 19.79
N ALA A 208 -23.32 -25.97 21.10
CA ALA A 208 -24.12 -26.76 22.04
C ALA A 208 -25.13 -25.80 22.70
N VAL A 209 -26.24 -25.57 21.99
CA VAL A 209 -27.48 -25.14 22.61
C VAL A 209 -27.95 -26.34 23.43
N SER A 210 -27.81 -26.27 24.75
CA SER A 210 -28.50 -27.17 25.68
C SER A 210 -29.50 -26.34 26.47
N GLY A 211 -30.74 -26.36 26.00
CA GLY A 211 -31.88 -26.04 26.84
C GLY A 211 -31.98 -27.13 27.90
N THR A 212 -31.92 -26.74 29.17
CA THR A 212 -32.49 -27.55 30.25
C THR A 212 -33.47 -26.67 30.99
N ASP A 213 -34.72 -27.00 30.70
CA ASP A 213 -35.91 -26.79 31.48
C ASP A 213 -35.67 -27.16 32.97
N ARG A 214 -35.96 -26.22 33.87
CA ARG A 214 -36.30 -26.49 35.27
C ARG A 214 -37.30 -25.45 35.73
N GLY A 215 -38.58 -25.77 35.56
CA GLY A 215 -39.62 -25.23 36.42
C GLY A 215 -39.49 -25.78 37.85
N GLY A 216 -39.95 -25.01 38.84
CA GLY A 216 -40.29 -25.53 40.17
C GLY A 216 -40.06 -24.58 41.35
N SER A 217 -41.09 -23.79 41.65
CA SER A 217 -41.69 -23.61 42.98
C SER A 217 -40.87 -23.02 44.14
N GLY A 218 -41.33 -21.87 44.64
CA GLY A 218 -40.92 -21.25 45.91
C GLY A 218 -41.32 -19.80 45.97
#